data_AF-A0A357FSA2-F1
#
_entry.id   AF-A0A357FSA2-F1
#
_cell.length_a   1.000
_cell.length_b   1.000
_cell.length_c   1.000
_cell.angle_alpha   90.00
_cell.angle_beta   90.00
_cell.angle_gamma   90.00
#
_symmetry.space_group_name_H-M   'P 1'
#
loop_
_entity.id
_entity.type
_entity.pdbx_description
1 polymer ?
#
loop_
_entity_poly.entity_id
_entity_poly.type
_entity_poly.pdbx_seq_one_letter_code
_entity_poly.pdbx_strand_id
1 'polypeptide(L)'
;MTTTAKKKAKPATKKTAANSASASKASEPSFRFSTATSTDSIKTSILNHLRFTLARHPEKASQDEWWTATCYAVRDRVLDRFMKTQAVHNEKKVRRA
;
A
#
# COMPACT_ATOMS: atom_id res chain seq x y z
N MET A 1 -7.12 -17.96 65.75
CA MET A 1 -8.26 -17.21 65.16
C MET A 1 -7.78 -15.80 64.84
N THR A 2 -7.05 -15.64 63.75
CA THR A 2 -6.46 -14.37 63.31
C THR A 2 -7.31 -13.75 62.22
N THR A 3 -7.67 -12.48 62.39
CA THR A 3 -8.59 -11.71 61.57
C THR A 3 -7.93 -11.29 60.25
N THR A 4 -8.52 -11.68 59.11
CA THR A 4 -8.04 -11.35 57.77
C THR A 4 -8.56 -9.98 57.32
N ALA A 5 -7.63 -9.07 57.03
CA ALA A 5 -7.89 -7.72 56.53
C ALA A 5 -8.36 -7.72 55.06
N LYS A 6 -9.43 -6.97 54.80
CA LYS A 6 -10.07 -6.75 53.50
C LYS A 6 -9.24 -5.77 52.64
N LYS A 7 -8.50 -6.28 51.66
CA LYS A 7 -7.77 -5.46 50.68
C LYS A 7 -8.67 -5.12 49.48
N LYS A 8 -8.95 -3.82 49.29
CA LYS A 8 -9.71 -3.27 48.16
C LYS A 8 -8.92 -3.49 46.85
N ALA A 9 -9.56 -4.15 45.88
CA ALA A 9 -9.03 -4.31 44.53
C ALA A 9 -9.24 -3.02 43.71
N LYS A 10 -8.16 -2.54 43.10
CA LYS A 10 -8.11 -1.41 42.16
C LYS A 10 -8.52 -1.92 40.77
N PRO A 11 -9.51 -1.34 40.07
CA PRO A 11 -9.86 -1.81 38.74
C PRO A 11 -8.82 -1.29 37.73
N ALA A 12 -8.17 -2.22 37.04
CA ALA A 12 -7.24 -1.96 35.96
C ALA A 12 -8.00 -1.58 34.68
N THR A 13 -7.77 -0.36 34.20
CA THR A 13 -7.68 0.06 32.78
C THR A 13 -8.54 -0.72 31.77
N LYS A 14 -9.75 -0.21 31.49
CA LYS A 14 -10.44 -0.42 30.21
C LYS A 14 -10.15 0.79 29.32
N LYS A 15 -8.99 0.80 28.67
CA LYS A 15 -8.67 1.78 27.62
C LYS A 15 -9.50 1.37 26.40
N THR A 16 -10.64 2.03 26.22
CA THR A 16 -11.42 1.96 24.99
C THR A 16 -10.51 2.41 23.84
N ALA A 17 -9.98 1.43 23.10
CA ALA A 17 -9.27 1.68 21.86
C ALA A 17 -10.25 2.41 20.95
N ALA A 18 -9.88 3.63 20.58
CA ALA A 18 -10.62 4.45 19.65
C ALA A 18 -10.87 3.63 18.38
N ASN A 19 -12.14 3.38 18.08
CA ASN A 19 -12.58 3.05 16.74
C ASN A 19 -12.39 4.31 15.89
N SER A 20 -11.14 4.64 15.56
CA SER A 20 -10.86 5.47 14.40
C SER A 20 -11.01 4.57 13.19
N ALA A 21 -12.26 4.33 12.80
CA ALA A 21 -12.60 4.06 11.42
C ALA A 21 -12.18 5.32 10.64
N SER A 22 -10.88 5.43 10.37
CA SER A 22 -10.37 6.35 9.37
C SER A 22 -10.95 5.86 8.07
N ALA A 23 -12.07 6.48 7.69
CA ALA A 23 -12.64 6.37 6.37
C ALA A 23 -11.47 6.41 5.38
N SER A 24 -11.32 5.32 4.63
CA SER A 24 -10.32 5.15 3.60
C SER A 24 -10.52 6.23 2.56
N LYS A 25 -10.01 7.44 2.82
CA LYS A 25 -9.74 8.43 1.79
C LYS A 25 -8.85 7.70 0.81
N ALA A 26 -9.35 7.56 -0.42
CA ALA A 26 -8.56 7.11 -1.54
C ALA A 26 -7.21 7.83 -1.45
N SER A 27 -6.15 7.06 -1.24
CA SER A 27 -4.79 7.58 -1.17
C SER A 27 -4.60 8.49 -2.38
N GLU A 28 -4.40 9.79 -2.14
CA GLU A 28 -4.00 10.72 -3.19
C GLU A 28 -2.94 10.02 -4.04
N PRO A 29 -3.10 9.98 -5.38
CA PRO A 29 -2.21 9.20 -6.22
C PRO A 29 -0.80 9.70 -5.93
N SER A 30 0.03 8.80 -5.38
CA SER A 30 1.48 8.99 -5.29
C SER A 30 1.93 9.64 -6.60
N PHE A 31 2.42 10.89 -6.51
CA PHE A 31 2.63 11.81 -7.63
C PHE A 31 3.39 11.19 -8.81
N ARG A 32 4.14 10.11 -8.55
CA ARG A 32 5.03 9.46 -9.51
C ARG A 32 4.42 8.22 -10.16
N PHE A 33 3.63 7.44 -9.45
CA PHE A 33 3.14 6.13 -9.91
C PHE A 33 1.69 5.92 -9.48
N SER A 34 0.76 6.25 -10.37
CA SER A 34 -0.66 5.96 -10.14
C SER A 34 -0.94 4.49 -10.41
N THR A 35 -1.28 3.73 -9.36
CA THR A 35 -1.66 2.32 -9.43
C THR A 35 -3.17 2.12 -9.63
N ALA A 36 -3.92 3.19 -9.89
CA ALA A 36 -5.33 3.10 -10.21
C ALA A 36 -5.57 2.29 -11.51
N THR A 37 -6.83 1.86 -11.69
CA THR A 37 -7.25 1.00 -12.82
C THR A 37 -7.91 1.80 -13.95
N SER A 38 -7.96 3.14 -13.86
CA SER A 38 -8.51 3.97 -14.93
C SER A 38 -7.54 4.06 -16.10
N THR A 39 -8.07 4.26 -17.31
CA THR A 39 -7.26 4.49 -18.52
C THR A 39 -6.29 5.64 -18.35
N ASP A 40 -6.73 6.73 -17.72
CA ASP A 40 -5.92 7.92 -17.54
C ASP A 40 -4.79 7.69 -16.54
N SER A 41 -5.02 6.89 -15.50
CA SER A 41 -3.97 6.51 -14.56
C SER A 41 -2.85 5.69 -15.20
N ILE A 42 -3.21 4.82 -16.16
CA ILE A 42 -2.24 4.02 -16.92
C ILE A 42 -1.42 4.94 -17.82
N LYS A 43 -2.08 5.83 -18.57
CA LYS A 43 -1.39 6.80 -19.44
C LYS A 43 -0.40 7.66 -18.66
N THR A 44 -0.82 8.22 -17.52
CA THR A 44 0.05 9.03 -16.66
C THR A 44 1.23 8.21 -16.12
N SER A 45 1.01 6.97 -15.70
CA SER A 45 2.07 6.08 -15.22
C SER A 45 3.11 5.78 -16.32
N ILE A 46 2.67 5.50 -17.55
CA ILE A 46 3.58 5.27 -18.69
C ILE A 46 4.43 6.51 -18.96
N LEU A 47 3.81 7.69 -19.03
CA LEU A 47 4.52 8.97 -19.26
C LEU A 47 5.52 9.26 -18.13
N ASN A 48 5.15 8.96 -16.88
CA ASN A 48 6.04 9.13 -15.74
C ASN A 48 7.24 8.17 -15.80
N HIS A 49 7.07 6.91 -16.20
CA HIS A 49 8.21 6.01 -16.38
C HIS A 49 9.10 6.44 -17.55
N LEU A 50 8.51 6.91 -18.64
CA LEU A 50 9.28 7.41 -19.76
C LEU A 50 10.17 8.59 -19.34
N ARG A 51 9.61 9.53 -18.57
CA ARG A 51 10.31 10.75 -18.15
C ARG A 51 11.26 10.54 -16.97
N PHE A 52 10.84 9.83 -15.93
CA PHE A 52 11.58 9.73 -14.66
C PHE A 52 12.35 8.43 -14.48
N THR A 53 12.00 7.36 -15.20
CA THR A 53 12.74 6.08 -15.16
C THR A 53 13.70 5.97 -16.34
N LEU A 54 13.25 6.27 -17.55
CA LEU A 54 14.07 6.16 -18.76
C LEU A 54 14.79 7.46 -19.15
N ALA A 55 14.45 8.59 -18.51
CA ALA A 55 14.98 9.91 -18.85
C ALA A 55 14.81 10.24 -20.34
N ARG A 56 13.61 9.97 -20.87
CA ARG A 56 13.23 10.22 -22.25
C ARG A 56 12.09 11.20 -22.36
N HIS A 57 12.09 11.92 -23.47
CA HIS A 57 10.99 12.79 -23.87
C HIS A 57 10.04 12.00 -24.78
N PRO A 58 8.70 12.14 -24.62
CA PRO A 58 7.72 11.45 -25.45
C PRO A 58 7.95 11.65 -26.96
N GLU A 59 8.43 12.82 -27.36
CA GLU A 59 8.67 13.21 -28.75
C GLU A 59 9.84 12.46 -29.42
N LYS A 60 10.78 11.92 -28.64
CA LYS A 60 12.01 11.26 -29.15
C LYS A 60 12.18 9.83 -28.65
N ALA A 61 11.19 9.29 -27.95
CA ALA A 61 11.25 7.95 -27.41
C ALA A 61 11.10 6.89 -28.50
N SER A 62 11.97 5.89 -28.49
CA SER A 62 11.86 4.75 -29.41
C SER A 62 10.69 3.83 -29.05
N GLN A 63 10.29 2.95 -29.97
CA GLN A 63 9.23 1.96 -29.72
C GLN A 63 9.58 1.04 -28.52
N ASP A 64 10.85 0.67 -28.39
CA ASP A 64 11.33 -0.17 -27.29
C ASP A 64 11.28 0.55 -25.93
N GLU A 65 11.55 1.86 -25.93
CA GLU A 65 11.44 2.69 -24.72
C GLU A 65 9.98 2.86 -24.28
N TRP A 66 9.06 3.03 -25.24
CA TRP A 66 7.62 3.04 -24.97
C TRP A 66 7.13 1.69 -24.42
N TRP A 67 7.60 0.58 -25.01
CA TRP A 67 7.29 -0.75 -24.51
C TRP A 67 7.79 -0.94 -23.08
N THR A 68 9.05 -0.58 -22.82
CA THR A 68 9.68 -0.70 -21.51
C THR A 68 8.94 0.15 -20.45
N ALA A 69 8.58 1.39 -20.77
CA ALA A 69 7.79 2.25 -19.90
C ALA A 69 6.40 1.64 -19.58
N THR A 70 5.79 0.97 -20.56
CA THR A 70 4.53 0.25 -20.39
C THR A 70 4.69 -0.95 -19.46
N CYS A 71 5.75 -1.74 -19.62
CA CYS A 71 6.06 -2.85 -18.72
C CYS A 71 6.24 -2.38 -17.27
N TYR A 72 6.91 -1.24 -17.05
CA TYR A 72 7.05 -0.67 -15.70
C TYR A 72 5.70 -0.25 -15.11
N ALA A 73 4.84 0.42 -15.89
CA ALA A 73 3.51 0.80 -15.43
C ALA A 73 2.66 -0.42 -15.02
N VAL A 74 2.77 -1.54 -15.73
CA VAL A 74 2.09 -2.79 -15.38
C VAL A 74 2.71 -3.42 -14.12
N ARG A 75 4.05 -3.43 -14.04
CA ARG A 75 4.80 -3.97 -12.89
C ARG A 75 4.37 -3.32 -11.57
N ASP A 76 4.19 -2.01 -11.54
CA ASP A 76 3.81 -1.28 -10.33
C ASP A 76 2.48 -1.77 -9.75
N ARG A 77 1.50 -2.08 -10.61
CA ARG A 77 0.20 -2.63 -10.20
C ARG A 77 0.30 -4.05 -9.65
N VAL A 78 1.15 -4.87 -10.28
CA VAL A 78 1.42 -6.24 -9.81
C VAL A 78 2.12 -6.20 -8.46
N LEU A 79 3.12 -5.33 -8.28
CA LEU A 79 3.84 -5.17 -7.02
C LEU A 79 2.93 -4.68 -5.89
N ASP A 80 2.07 -3.69 -6.13
CA ASP A 80 1.12 -3.22 -5.13
C ASP A 80 0.20 -4.35 -4.62
N ARG A 81 -0.35 -5.16 -5.54
CA ARG A 81 -1.17 -6.32 -5.19
C ARG A 81 -0.38 -7.44 -4.51
N PHE A 82 0.86 -7.66 -4.94
CA PHE A 82 1.75 -8.64 -4.34
C PHE A 82 2.06 -8.27 -2.89
N MET A 83 2.41 -7.02 -2.61
CA MET A 83 2.68 -6.53 -1.25
C MET A 83 1.45 -6.68 -0.35
N LYS A 84 0.25 -6.36 -0.85
CA LYS A 84 -1.02 -6.59 -0.12
C LYS A 84 -1.22 -8.07 0.22
N THR A 85 -0.94 -8.97 -0.71
CA THR A 85 -1.05 -10.41 -0.49
C THR A 85 -0.04 -10.90 0.55
N GLN A 86 1.21 -10.48 0.45
CA GLN A 86 2.26 -10.82 1.41
C GLN A 86 1.94 -10.32 2.82
N ALA A 87 1.38 -9.10 2.94
CA ALA A 87 0.95 -8.56 4.23
C ALA A 87 -0.10 -9.47 4.90
N VAL A 88 -1.13 -9.89 4.15
CA VAL A 88 -2.18 -10.78 4.66
C VAL A 88 -1.62 -12.15 5.05
N HIS A 89 -0.70 -12.72 4.26
CA HIS A 89 -0.06 -13.99 4.58
C HIS A 89 0.77 -13.90 5.86
N ASN A 90 1.47 -12.78 6.05
CA ASN A 90 2.26 -12.53 7.25
C ASN A 90 1.38 -12.36 8.50
N GLU A 91 0.31 -11.57 8.39
CA GLU A 91 -0.66 -11.35 9.47
C GLU A 91 -1.32 -12.66 9.93
N LYS A 92 -1.73 -13.50 8.97
CA LYS A 92 -2.40 -14.78 9.24
C LYS A 92 -1.45 -15.92 9.63
N LYS A 93 -0.13 -15.68 9.63
CA LYS A 93 0.92 -16.68 9.94
C LYS A 93 0.68 -18.02 9.23
N VAL A 94 0.29 -17.96 7.97
CA VAL A 94 -0.07 -19.16 7.20
C VAL A 94 1.16 -20.04 6.96
N ARG A 95 0.96 -21.37 6.87
CA ARG A 95 2.01 -22.30 6.45
C ARG A 95 2.44 -21.95 5.02
N ARG A 96 3.74 -21.80 4.82
CA ARG A 96 4.36 -21.47 3.52
C ARG A 96 4.82 -22.78 2.86
N ALA A 97 4.68 -22.84 1.53
CA ALA A 97 5.17 -23.97 0.72
C ALA A 97 6.66 -23.83 0.45
#